data_AF-W1F4K8-F1
#
_entry.id   AF-W1F4K8-F1
#
_cell.length_a   1.000
_cell.length_b   1.000
_cell.length_c   1.000
_cell.angle_alpha   90.00
_cell.angle_beta   90.00
_cell.angle_gamma   90.00
#
_symmetry.space_group_name_H-M   'P 1'
#
loop_
_entity.id
_entity.type
_entity.pdbx_description
1 polymer ?
#
loop_
_entity_poly.entity_id
_entity_poly.type
_entity_poly.pdbx_seq_one_letter_code
_entity_poly.pdbx_strand_id
1 'polypeptide(L)'
;MALPAAVEELRKAIFELVRNKVIQHENVQLLEFKGQKLIVELFNVLANDPIRFLPTETRKKYNQEEAKGDDKKMRVICDYVSGMTDDYATRLYEKIFVPRKGSIFDRL
;
A
#
# COMPACT_ATOMS: atom_id res chain seq x y z
N MET A 1 1.04 13.38 29.57
CA MET A 1 1.48 14.75 29.92
C MET A 1 0.97 15.66 28.82
N ALA A 2 0.12 16.64 29.14
CA ALA A 2 -0.44 17.56 28.15
C ALA A 2 0.56 18.68 27.82
N LEU A 3 0.59 19.14 26.58
CA LEU A 3 1.43 20.27 26.17
C LEU A 3 0.95 21.57 26.86
N PRO A 4 1.87 22.50 27.18
CA PRO A 4 1.47 23.84 27.64
C PRO A 4 0.52 24.50 26.63
N ALA A 5 -0.49 25.23 27.10
CA ALA A 5 -1.55 25.77 26.26
C ALA A 5 -1.03 26.56 25.03
N ALA A 6 -0.04 27.43 25.23
CA ALA A 6 0.56 28.21 24.15
C ALA A 6 1.27 27.32 23.08
N VAL A 7 1.89 26.22 23.51
CA VAL A 7 2.57 25.28 22.61
C VAL A 7 1.54 24.49 21.80
N GLU A 8 0.43 24.09 22.42
CA GLU A 8 -0.65 23.38 21.72
C GLU A 8 -1.35 24.27 20.70
N GLU A 9 -1.59 25.55 21.01
CA GLU A 9 -2.16 26.50 20.06
C GLU A 9 -1.23 26.74 18.86
N LEU A 10 0.09 26.90 19.09
CA LEU A 10 1.06 26.99 18.00
C LEU A 10 1.09 25.72 17.15
N ARG A 11 1.08 24.54 17.79
CA ARG A 11 1.06 23.25 17.09
C ARG A 11 -0.15 23.14 16.17
N LYS A 12 -1.35 23.50 16.66
CA LYS A 12 -2.57 23.49 15.84
C LYS A 12 -2.46 24.43 14.64
N ALA A 13 -1.99 25.66 14.84
CA ALA A 13 -1.81 26.62 13.77
C ALA A 13 -0.84 26.10 12.68
N ILE A 14 0.27 25.46 13.08
CA ILE A 14 1.20 24.82 12.14
C ILE A 14 0.53 23.66 11.40
N PHE A 15 -0.22 22.80 12.10
CA PHE A 15 -0.92 21.68 11.48
C PHE A 15 -1.98 22.13 10.46
N GLU A 16 -2.74 23.18 10.78
CA GLU A 16 -3.70 23.76 9.84
C GLU A 16 -3.00 24.36 8.62
N LEU A 17 -1.91 25.08 8.83
CA LEU A 17 -1.11 25.62 7.73
C LEU A 17 -0.58 24.50 6.81
N VAL A 18 0.05 23.47 7.38
CA VAL A 18 0.59 22.32 6.63
C VAL A 18 -0.53 21.57 5.92
N ARG A 19 -1.67 21.35 6.58
CA ARG A 19 -2.84 20.70 5.96
C ARG A 19 -3.29 21.48 4.72
N ASN A 20 -3.51 22.78 4.87
CA ASN A 20 -4.12 23.61 3.83
C ASN A 20 -3.14 23.95 2.69
N LYS A 21 -1.84 24.07 2.98
CA LYS A 21 -0.83 24.50 1.99
C LYS A 21 -0.01 23.37 1.40
N VAL A 22 0.09 22.22 2.08
CA VAL A 22 0.94 21.10 1.65
C VAL A 22 0.08 19.86 1.39
N ILE A 23 -0.64 19.35 2.39
CA ILE A 23 -1.37 18.07 2.26
C ILE A 23 -2.50 18.19 1.22
N GLN A 24 -3.30 19.25 1.29
CA GLN A 24 -4.40 19.52 0.37
C GLN A 24 -3.97 20.14 -0.96
N HIS A 25 -2.66 20.32 -1.19
CA HIS A 25 -2.16 20.82 -2.47
C HIS A 25 -2.53 19.84 -3.59
N GLU A 26 -2.98 20.34 -4.74
CA GLU A 26 -3.48 19.55 -5.88
C GLU A 26 -2.54 18.40 -6.29
N ASN A 27 -1.24 18.67 -6.42
CA ASN A 27 -0.24 17.65 -6.78
C ASN A 27 -0.10 16.55 -5.72
N VAL A 28 -0.24 16.88 -4.43
CA VAL A 28 -0.18 15.90 -3.34
C VAL A 28 -1.43 15.05 -3.33
N GLN A 29 -2.61 15.66 -3.52
CA GLN A 29 -3.88 14.95 -3.62
C GLN A 29 -3.94 14.03 -4.86
N LEU A 30 -3.39 14.49 -5.99
CA LEU A 30 -3.26 13.66 -7.19
C LEU A 30 -2.30 12.48 -6.97
N LEU A 31 -1.19 12.70 -6.25
CA LEU A 31 -0.26 11.63 -5.88
C LEU A 31 -0.92 10.62 -4.94
N GLU A 32 -1.65 11.09 -3.93
CA GLU A 32 -2.42 10.26 -2.99
C GLU A 32 -3.44 9.39 -3.73
N PHE A 33 -4.22 9.98 -4.64
CA PHE A 33 -5.19 9.26 -5.45
C PHE A 33 -4.54 8.15 -6.29
N LYS A 34 -3.40 8.46 -6.94
CA LYS A 34 -2.65 7.45 -7.72
C LYS A 34 -2.16 6.30 -6.83
N GLY A 35 -1.62 6.62 -5.66
CA GLY A 35 -1.18 5.63 -4.68
C GLY A 35 -2.32 4.74 -4.19
N GLN A 36 -3.46 5.33 -3.81
CA GLN A 36 -4.64 4.58 -3.40
C GLN A 36 -5.13 3.63 -4.48
N LYS A 37 -5.23 4.10 -5.73
CA LYS A 37 -5.63 3.27 -6.87
C LYS A 37 -4.68 2.09 -7.06
N LEU A 38 -3.37 2.34 -7.04
CA LEU A 38 -2.34 1.32 -7.21
C LEU A 38 -2.47 0.23 -6.15
N ILE A 39 -2.62 0.61 -4.87
CA ILE A 39 -2.74 -0.33 -3.76
C ILE A 39 -4.01 -1.18 -3.87
N VAL A 40 -5.15 -0.56 -4.24
CA VAL A 40 -6.41 -1.28 -4.44
C VAL A 40 -6.29 -2.29 -5.58
N GLU A 41 -5.72 -1.90 -6.72
CA GLU A 41 -5.55 -2.78 -7.87
C GLU A 41 -4.59 -3.95 -7.57
N LEU A 42 -3.47 -3.69 -6.88
CA LEU A 42 -2.57 -4.75 -6.41
C LEU A 42 -3.27 -5.71 -5.46
N PHE A 43 -3.94 -5.19 -4.43
CA PHE A 43 -4.64 -6.02 -3.45
C PHE A 43 -5.66 -6.94 -4.14
N ASN A 44 -6.46 -6.39 -5.05
CA ASN A 44 -7.48 -7.13 -5.78
C ASN A 44 -6.86 -8.25 -6.64
N VAL A 45 -5.77 -8.00 -7.35
CA VAL A 45 -5.12 -9.06 -8.15
C VAL A 45 -4.55 -10.16 -7.26
N LEU A 46 -3.88 -9.79 -6.17
CA LEU A 46 -3.30 -10.75 -5.23
C LEU A 46 -4.38 -11.59 -4.53
N ALA A 47 -5.54 -11.01 -4.22
CA ALA A 47 -6.66 -11.70 -3.59
C ALA A 47 -7.43 -12.60 -4.56
N ASN A 48 -7.54 -12.21 -5.83
CA ASN A 48 -8.26 -12.99 -6.84
C ASN A 48 -7.47 -14.19 -7.36
N ASP A 49 -6.16 -14.08 -7.51
CA ASP A 49 -5.29 -15.19 -7.94
C ASP A 49 -3.98 -15.25 -7.10
N PRO A 50 -4.11 -15.60 -5.81
CA PRO A 50 -2.98 -15.62 -4.88
C PRO A 50 -1.93 -16.66 -5.27
N ILE A 51 -2.36 -17.75 -5.91
CA ILE A 51 -1.45 -18.82 -6.34
C ILE A 51 -0.53 -18.31 -7.44
N ARG A 52 -0.98 -17.46 -8.36
CA ARG A 52 -0.13 -16.94 -9.43
C ARG A 52 0.70 -15.73 -9.01
N PHE A 53 0.12 -14.83 -8.22
CA PHE A 53 0.69 -13.49 -8.03
C PHE A 53 1.40 -13.28 -6.68
N LEU A 54 1.15 -14.11 -5.66
CA LEU A 54 1.93 -14.01 -4.42
C LEU A 54 3.34 -14.62 -4.60
N PRO A 55 4.38 -14.00 -4.02
CA PRO A 55 5.69 -14.62 -3.88
C PRO A 55 5.60 -15.92 -3.08
N THR A 56 6.55 -16.82 -3.31
CA THR A 56 6.55 -18.17 -2.72
C THR A 56 6.37 -18.17 -1.20
N GLU A 57 7.08 -17.32 -0.47
CA GLU A 57 7.01 -17.29 1.00
C GLU A 57 5.67 -16.77 1.49
N THR A 58 5.11 -15.74 0.85
CA THR A 58 3.79 -15.21 1.19
C THR A 58 2.68 -16.20 0.85
N ARG A 59 2.78 -16.88 -0.30
CA ARG A 59 1.84 -17.93 -0.74
C ARG A 59 1.80 -19.11 0.23
N LYS A 60 2.95 -19.54 0.77
CA LYS A 60 3.00 -20.58 1.81
C LYS A 60 2.19 -20.16 3.05
N LYS A 61 2.37 -18.93 3.52
CA LYS A 61 1.61 -18.38 4.65
C LYS A 61 0.12 -18.28 4.33
N TYR A 62 -0.22 -17.82 3.13
CA TYR A 62 -1.62 -17.72 2.66
C TYR A 62 -2.30 -19.10 2.73
N ASN A 63 -1.68 -20.14 2.16
CA ASN A 63 -2.23 -21.50 2.16
C ASN A 63 -2.37 -22.09 3.58
N GLN A 64 -1.45 -21.76 4.49
CA GLN A 64 -1.54 -22.19 5.90
C GLN A 64 -2.71 -21.53 6.63
N GLU A 65 -2.98 -20.27 6.34
CA GLU A 65 -4.06 -19.50 6.96
C GLU A 65 -5.41 -19.72 6.29
N GLU A 66 -5.45 -20.19 5.04
CA GLU A 66 -6.69 -20.50 4.30
C GLU A 66 -7.57 -21.51 5.05
N ALA A 67 -6.98 -22.53 5.66
CA ALA A 67 -7.69 -23.51 6.47
C ALA A 67 -8.32 -22.93 7.76
N LYS A 68 -7.95 -21.69 8.15
CA LYS A 68 -8.40 -21.02 9.37
C LYS A 68 -9.48 -19.96 9.11
N GLY A 69 -9.86 -19.74 7.86
CA GLY A 69 -10.94 -18.85 7.44
C GLY A 69 -10.51 -17.70 6.52
N ASP A 70 -11.49 -17.10 5.84
CA ASP A 70 -11.26 -16.08 4.82
C ASP A 70 -10.60 -14.81 5.36
N ASP A 71 -10.96 -14.37 6.57
CA ASP A 71 -10.32 -13.19 7.17
C ASP A 71 -8.82 -13.40 7.42
N LYS A 72 -8.41 -14.64 7.70
CA LYS A 72 -7.01 -14.98 7.99
C LYS A 72 -6.16 -14.96 6.73
N LYS A 73 -6.65 -15.56 5.65
CA LYS A 73 -5.94 -15.55 4.37
C LYS A 73 -5.90 -14.14 3.75
N MET A 74 -6.96 -13.35 3.91
CA MET A 74 -6.96 -11.94 3.48
C MET A 74 -5.98 -11.08 4.28
N ARG A 75 -5.81 -11.34 5.58
CA ARG A 75 -4.80 -10.67 6.40
C ARG A 75 -3.38 -10.91 5.89
N VAL A 76 -3.05 -12.11 5.42
CA VAL A 76 -1.73 -12.38 4.82
C VAL A 76 -1.46 -11.47 3.62
N ILE A 77 -2.48 -11.19 2.81
CA ILE A 77 -2.37 -10.27 1.67
C ILE A 77 -2.22 -8.83 2.15
N CYS A 78 -3.03 -8.40 3.13
CA CYS A 78 -2.89 -7.08 3.75
C CYS A 78 -1.48 -6.85 4.29
N ASP A 79 -0.94 -7.81 5.04
CA ASP A 79 0.39 -7.73 5.63
C ASP A 79 1.46 -7.64 4.54
N TYR A 80 1.32 -8.42 3.46
CA TYR A 80 2.24 -8.37 2.32
C TYR A 80 2.19 -7.02 1.57
N VAL A 81 1.01 -6.47 1.30
CA VAL A 81 0.84 -5.17 0.63
C VAL A 81 1.34 -4.03 1.53
N SER A 82 1.00 -4.04 2.82
CA SER A 82 1.45 -3.03 3.78
C SER A 82 2.96 -3.07 4.05
N GLY A 83 3.59 -4.23 3.84
CA GLY A 83 5.04 -4.41 3.95
C GLY A 83 5.85 -3.97 2.71
N MET A 84 5.20 -3.52 1.64
CA MET A 84 5.88 -3.02 0.45
C MET A 84 6.41 -1.60 0.67
N THR A 85 7.54 -1.27 0.05
CA THR A 85 7.92 0.13 -0.18
C THR A 85 7.19 0.68 -1.41
N ASP A 86 7.06 2.00 -1.52
CA ASP A 86 6.45 2.65 -2.69
C ASP A 86 7.11 2.22 -4.01
N ASP A 87 8.45 2.13 -4.03
CA ASP A 87 9.21 1.66 -5.20
C ASP A 87 8.88 0.20 -5.56
N TYR A 88 8.76 -0.68 -4.57
CA TYR A 88 8.44 -2.07 -4.80
C TYR A 88 7.00 -2.23 -5.30
N ALA A 89 6.04 -1.56 -4.66
CA ALA A 89 4.65 -1.59 -5.07
C ALA A 89 4.48 -1.05 -6.51
N THR A 90 5.18 0.03 -6.85
CA THR A 90 5.19 0.59 -8.20
C THR A 90 5.76 -0.39 -9.23
N ARG A 91 6.90 -1.03 -8.95
CA ARG A 91 7.48 -2.02 -9.85
C ARG A 91 6.58 -3.24 -10.04
N LEU A 92 5.98 -3.74 -8.97
CA LEU A 92 5.06 -4.87 -9.04
C LEU A 92 3.81 -4.51 -9.85
N TYR A 93 3.25 -3.33 -9.62
CA TYR A 93 2.12 -2.81 -10.40
C TYR A 93 2.45 -2.73 -11.88
N GLU A 94 3.59 -2.14 -12.24
CA GLU A 94 4.04 -2.07 -13.63
C GLU A 94 4.20 -3.47 -14.24
N LYS A 95 4.81 -4.41 -13.52
CA LYS A 95 5.00 -5.79 -13.97
C LYS A 95 3.68 -6.53 -14.24
N ILE A 96 2.64 -6.27 -13.46
CA ILE A 96 1.34 -6.95 -13.57
C ILE A 96 0.48 -6.29 -14.66
N PHE A 97 0.43 -4.97 -14.71
CA PHE A 97 -0.57 -4.23 -15.50
C PHE A 97 -0.01 -3.54 -16.75
N VAL A 98 1.31 -3.39 -16.90
CA VAL A 98 1.94 -2.66 -18.01
C VAL A 98 2.71 -3.64 -18.90
N PRO A 99 2.16 -4.03 -20.08
CA PRO A 99 2.76 -5.07 -20.94
C PRO A 99 4.19 -4.81 -21.43
N ARG A 100 4.67 -3.55 -21.35
CA ARG A 100 6.01 -3.14 -21.78
C ARG A 100 7.00 -2.98 -20.64
N LYS A 101 6.57 -3.09 -19.38
CA LYS A 101 7.42 -2.95 -18.19
C LYS A 101 7.33 -4.23 -17.38
N GLY A 102 8.43 -4.96 -17.31
CA GLY A 102 8.48 -6.30 -16.73
C GLY A 102 9.17 -7.24 -17.71
N SER A 103 10.45 -7.49 -17.51
CA SER A 103 11.14 -8.53 -18.25
C SER A 103 10.68 -9.89 -17.74
N ILE A 104 10.52 -10.88 -18.62
CA ILE A 104 10.33 -12.30 -18.22
C ILE A 104 11.48 -12.74 -17.29
N PHE A 105 12.63 -12.07 -17.38
CA PHE A 105 13.82 -12.31 -16.58
C PHE A 105 13.87 -11.57 -15.24
N ASP A 106 12.90 -10.69 -14.93
CA ASP A 106 12.82 -10.05 -13.62
C ASP A 106 12.35 -11.10 -12.59
N ARG A 107 13.31 -11.67 -11.85
CA ARG A 107 13.04 -12.65 -10.79
C ARG A 107 12.25 -12.00 -9.65
N LEU A 108 11.29 -12.77 -9.12
CA LEU A 108 10.60 -12.49 -7.84
C LEU A 108 11.54 -12.72 -6.65
#